data_AF-A0A2T7G345-F1
#
_entry.id   AF-A0A2T7G345-F1
#
_cell.length_a   1.000
_cell.length_b   1.000
_cell.length_c   1.000
_cell.angle_alpha   90.00
_cell.angle_beta   90.00
_cell.angle_gamma   90.00
#
_symmetry.space_group_name_H-M   'P 1'
#
loop_
_entity.id
_entity.type
_entity.pdbx_description
1 polymer ?
#
loop_
_entity_poly.entity_id
_entity_poly.type
_entity_poly.pdbx_seq_one_letter_code
_entity_poly.pdbx_strand_id
1 'polypeptide(L)'
;MFAVLKTGGKQYRVQSGDMLRVEKLAAEAGETVQFNEVLMLGGDSPVVGAPLIEGACVQAEVIDQIKGDKVIHFVKRRRKHGSQRTKGHRQQLTLLRVTDIMDKGADKSGVKAAIGAGSVSGAAVVSDGQYAKNKTQQAEMKKRVSEGQAEEKSAEKKKAAPKKAAAGGDDLKKLSGVGPALEKKLHENGVTSFAQIAGWTEADVADMDEKLSFKGRIEREGWIDQAKELTKG
;
A
#
# COMPACT_ATOMS: atom_id res chain seq x y z
N MET A 1 -42.86 1.48 -7.79
CA MET A 1 -42.53 1.18 -6.38
C MET A 1 -41.20 1.84 -6.02
N PHE A 2 -41.05 2.38 -4.82
CA PHE A 2 -39.82 3.02 -4.32
C PHE A 2 -39.57 2.61 -2.86
N ALA A 3 -38.34 2.76 -2.38
CA ALA A 3 -37.99 2.53 -0.98
C ALA A 3 -37.24 3.73 -0.40
N VAL A 4 -37.32 3.91 0.92
CA VAL A 4 -36.40 4.78 1.66
C VAL A 4 -35.48 3.88 2.48
N LEU A 5 -34.22 3.77 2.06
CA LEU A 5 -33.22 2.97 2.75
C LEU A 5 -32.29 3.85 3.57
N LYS A 6 -31.73 3.28 4.65
CA LYS A 6 -30.73 3.94 5.48
C LYS A 6 -29.37 3.28 5.25
N THR A 7 -28.37 4.09 4.91
CA THR A 7 -26.97 3.62 4.78
C THR A 7 -25.99 4.75 5.05
N GLY A 8 -24.85 4.45 5.65
CA GLY A 8 -23.82 5.45 5.98
C GLY A 8 -24.32 6.61 6.85
N GLY A 9 -25.35 6.38 7.67
CA GLY A 9 -26.00 7.41 8.49
C GLY A 9 -26.93 8.36 7.74
N LYS A 10 -27.19 8.12 6.44
CA LYS A 10 -28.06 8.93 5.58
C LYS A 10 -29.26 8.11 5.11
N GLN A 11 -30.33 8.80 4.73
CA GLN A 11 -31.52 8.18 4.14
C GLN A 11 -31.60 8.53 2.65
N TYR A 12 -31.92 7.54 1.83
CA TYR A 12 -32.01 7.68 0.38
C TYR A 12 -33.34 7.13 -0.11
N ARG A 13 -34.04 7.92 -0.92
CA ARG A 13 -35.17 7.45 -1.71
C ARG A 13 -34.64 6.81 -2.99
N VAL A 14 -35.07 5.59 -3.28
CA VAL A 14 -34.60 4.83 -4.44
C VAL A 14 -35.72 4.11 -5.16
N GLN A 15 -35.55 3.92 -6.46
CA GLN A 15 -36.34 3.08 -7.34
C GLN A 15 -35.43 2.07 -8.06
N SER A 16 -36.00 0.99 -8.58
CA SER A 16 -35.24 0.05 -9.43
C SER A 16 -34.68 0.78 -10.66
N GLY A 17 -33.40 0.55 -10.95
CA GLY A 17 -32.64 1.22 -12.01
C GLY A 17 -31.87 2.47 -11.57
N ASP A 18 -32.16 3.04 -10.40
CA ASP A 18 -31.50 4.27 -9.94
C ASP A 18 -30.00 4.07 -9.69
N MET A 19 -29.18 5.07 -10.06
CA MET A 19 -27.78 5.12 -9.69
C MET A 19 -27.55 6.02 -8.48
N LEU A 20 -26.89 5.50 -7.46
CA LEU A 20 -26.67 6.19 -6.20
C LEU A 20 -25.20 6.17 -5.78
N ARG A 21 -24.71 7.29 -5.24
CA ARG A 21 -23.41 7.38 -4.57
C ARG A 21 -23.62 7.31 -3.06
N VAL A 22 -23.03 6.30 -2.42
CA VAL A 22 -23.11 6.10 -0.97
C VAL A 22 -21.70 6.09 -0.35
N GLU A 23 -21.64 6.11 0.98
CA GLU A 23 -20.38 5.93 1.71
C GLU A 23 -19.72 4.59 1.33
N LYS A 24 -18.40 4.51 1.49
CA LYS A 24 -17.63 3.33 1.08
C LYS A 24 -18.14 2.03 1.73
N LEU A 25 -18.51 1.06 0.90
CA LEU A 25 -18.94 -0.28 1.31
C LEU A 25 -17.79 -1.30 1.21
N ALA A 26 -17.88 -2.35 2.02
CA ALA A 26 -16.98 -3.51 2.01
C ALA A 26 -17.38 -4.53 0.91
N ALA A 27 -17.44 -4.06 -0.33
CA ALA A 27 -17.83 -4.84 -1.51
C ALA A 27 -17.01 -4.43 -2.73
N GLU A 28 -16.80 -5.38 -3.64
CA GLU A 28 -16.05 -5.17 -4.88
C GLU A 28 -16.98 -4.77 -6.04
N ALA A 29 -16.41 -4.18 -7.08
CA ALA A 29 -17.16 -3.84 -8.30
C ALA A 29 -17.69 -5.12 -8.97
N GLY A 30 -18.94 -5.09 -9.41
CA GLY A 30 -19.69 -6.22 -9.93
C GLY A 30 -20.40 -7.08 -8.87
N GLU A 31 -20.13 -6.88 -7.57
CA GLU A 31 -20.86 -7.60 -6.52
C GLU A 31 -22.29 -7.05 -6.34
N THR A 32 -23.24 -7.95 -6.10
CA THR A 32 -24.57 -7.57 -5.61
C THR A 32 -24.56 -7.50 -4.09
N VAL A 33 -25.04 -6.38 -3.56
CA VAL A 33 -25.16 -6.13 -2.12
C VAL A 33 -26.61 -5.87 -1.74
N GLN A 34 -26.96 -6.21 -0.51
CA GLN A 34 -28.30 -6.04 0.03
C GLN A 34 -28.33 -5.07 1.20
N PHE A 35 -29.24 -4.09 1.14
CA PHE A 35 -29.55 -3.19 2.23
C PHE A 35 -30.78 -3.71 2.98
N ASN A 36 -30.57 -4.07 4.25
CA ASN A 36 -31.64 -4.57 5.14
C ASN A 36 -32.31 -3.45 5.93
N GLU A 37 -31.67 -2.27 6.04
CA GLU A 37 -32.24 -1.13 6.75
C GLU A 37 -33.20 -0.35 5.83
N VAL A 38 -34.43 -0.82 5.71
CA VAL A 38 -35.50 -0.15 4.96
C VAL A 38 -36.49 0.51 5.93
N LEU A 39 -36.70 1.81 5.77
CA LEU A 39 -37.57 2.64 6.63
C LEU A 39 -38.99 2.75 6.08
N MET A 40 -39.12 2.77 4.74
CA MET A 40 -40.41 2.96 4.07
C MET A 40 -40.40 2.25 2.72
N LEU A 41 -41.52 1.67 2.35
CA LEU A 41 -41.83 1.18 1.01
C LEU A 41 -43.00 2.01 0.46
N GLY A 42 -42.85 2.51 -0.75
CA GLY A 42 -43.80 3.43 -1.38
C GLY A 42 -44.24 2.94 -2.75
N GLY A 43 -45.50 3.26 -3.07
CA GLY A 43 -46.20 2.78 -4.25
C GLY A 43 -47.69 3.06 -4.07
N ASP A 44 -48.53 2.16 -4.55
CA ASP A 44 -49.99 2.32 -4.44
C ASP A 44 -50.49 2.19 -2.99
N SER A 45 -49.81 1.40 -2.17
CA SER A 45 -50.08 1.26 -0.73
C SER A 45 -48.79 1.50 0.07
N PRO A 46 -48.51 2.74 0.51
CA PRO A 46 -47.28 3.06 1.22
C PRO A 46 -47.25 2.41 2.60
N VAL A 47 -46.13 1.77 2.94
CA VAL A 47 -45.85 1.15 4.24
C VAL A 47 -44.69 1.89 4.89
N VAL A 48 -44.89 2.30 6.15
CA VAL A 48 -43.86 2.98 6.96
C VAL A 48 -43.46 2.05 8.09
N GLY A 49 -42.15 1.87 8.29
CA GLY A 49 -41.58 1.02 9.34
C GLY A 49 -41.61 1.66 10.73
N ALA A 50 -41.41 0.83 11.76
CA ALA A 50 -41.41 1.26 13.16
C ALA A 50 -40.28 0.57 13.97
N PRO A 51 -39.00 0.97 13.84
CA PRO A 51 -38.46 1.99 12.93
C PRO A 51 -38.14 1.47 11.52
N LEU A 52 -37.98 0.16 11.35
CA LEU A 52 -37.68 -0.51 10.08
C LEU A 52 -38.87 -1.38 9.64
N ILE A 53 -38.89 -1.76 8.37
CA ILE A 53 -39.84 -2.75 7.85
C ILE A 53 -39.18 -4.13 7.90
N GLU A 54 -39.72 -5.03 8.70
CA GLU A 54 -39.18 -6.38 8.87
C GLU A 54 -39.22 -7.18 7.57
N GLY A 55 -38.08 -7.79 7.22
CA GLY A 55 -37.93 -8.64 6.04
C GLY A 55 -37.85 -7.89 4.72
N ALA A 56 -38.01 -6.56 4.71
CA ALA A 56 -37.82 -5.75 3.51
C ALA A 56 -36.33 -5.58 3.21
N CYS A 57 -35.97 -5.55 1.92
CA CYS A 57 -34.62 -5.23 1.52
C CYS A 57 -34.55 -4.56 0.14
N VAL A 58 -33.46 -3.83 -0.08
CA VAL A 58 -33.10 -3.26 -1.38
C VAL A 58 -31.84 -3.93 -1.86
N GLN A 59 -31.88 -4.51 -3.05
CA GLN A 59 -30.71 -5.07 -3.71
C GLN A 59 -30.11 -4.06 -4.69
N ALA A 60 -28.79 -4.01 -4.72
CA ALA A 60 -28.07 -3.15 -5.63
C ALA A 60 -26.78 -3.81 -6.12
N GLU A 61 -26.41 -3.52 -7.35
CA GLU A 61 -25.12 -3.87 -7.92
C GLU A 61 -24.11 -2.77 -7.62
N VAL A 62 -22.92 -3.15 -7.17
CA VAL A 62 -21.78 -2.24 -7.04
C VAL A 62 -21.18 -2.02 -8.40
N ILE A 63 -21.32 -0.81 -8.96
CA ILE A 63 -20.72 -0.49 -10.26
C ILE A 63 -19.22 -0.23 -10.08
N ASP A 64 -18.85 0.64 -9.14
CA ASP A 64 -17.46 1.07 -8.98
C ASP A 64 -17.19 1.68 -7.58
N GLN A 65 -15.92 1.70 -7.19
CA GLN A 65 -15.40 2.34 -5.99
C GLN A 65 -14.68 3.63 -6.39
N ILE A 66 -15.38 4.76 -6.30
CA ILE A 66 -14.91 6.06 -6.82
C ILE A 66 -14.38 6.99 -5.73
N LYS A 67 -13.60 7.99 -6.15
CA LYS A 67 -13.26 9.14 -5.31
C LYS A 67 -14.13 10.32 -5.72
N GLY A 68 -14.77 10.95 -4.75
CA GLY A 68 -15.54 12.17 -4.95
C GLY A 68 -14.67 13.35 -5.36
N ASP A 69 -15.32 14.48 -5.52
CA ASP A 69 -14.67 15.72 -5.89
C ASP A 69 -13.64 16.16 -4.84
N LYS A 70 -12.57 16.81 -5.31
CA LYS A 70 -11.53 17.29 -4.42
C LYS A 70 -12.04 18.51 -3.68
N VAL A 71 -12.28 18.37 -2.38
CA VAL A 71 -12.57 19.48 -1.48
C VAL A 71 -11.24 20.00 -0.92
N ILE A 72 -11.07 21.31 -0.87
CA ILE A 72 -9.87 21.95 -0.34
C ILE A 72 -10.14 22.35 1.11
N HIS A 73 -9.45 21.71 2.04
CA HIS A 73 -9.37 22.13 3.43
C HIS A 73 -8.29 23.20 3.56
N PHE A 74 -8.72 24.46 3.65
CA PHE A 74 -7.85 25.62 3.79
C PHE A 74 -7.97 26.19 5.20
N VAL A 75 -6.84 26.29 5.91
CA VAL A 75 -6.76 26.87 7.25
C VAL A 75 -5.70 27.96 7.26
N LYS A 76 -6.07 29.14 7.75
CA LYS A 76 -5.18 30.29 7.91
C LYS A 76 -5.58 31.08 9.14
N ARG A 77 -4.60 31.41 10.00
CA ARG A 77 -4.82 32.31 11.14
C ARG A 77 -4.35 33.71 10.78
N ARG A 78 -5.20 34.71 11.05
CA ARG A 78 -4.87 36.13 10.78
C ARG A 78 -3.65 36.54 11.62
N ARG A 79 -2.69 37.24 11.00
CA ARG A 79 -1.45 37.76 11.62
C ARG A 79 -0.48 36.71 12.20
N LYS A 80 -0.64 35.42 11.89
CA LYS A 80 0.38 34.39 12.19
C LYS A 80 1.10 33.95 10.91
N HIS A 81 2.35 34.39 10.74
CA HIS A 81 3.21 33.97 9.64
C HIS A 81 3.39 32.45 9.64
N GLY A 82 3.33 31.83 8.46
CA GLY A 82 3.45 30.38 8.29
C GLY A 82 2.22 29.55 8.70
N SER A 83 1.13 30.17 9.19
CA SER A 83 -0.08 29.44 9.62
C SER A 83 -0.98 28.95 8.48
N GLN A 84 -0.71 29.36 7.24
CA GLN A 84 -1.47 28.93 6.07
C GLN A 84 -1.19 27.45 5.74
N ARG A 85 -2.24 26.65 5.69
CA ARG A 85 -2.21 25.23 5.34
C ARG A 85 -3.33 24.95 4.35
N THR A 86 -2.99 24.34 3.21
CA THR A 86 -3.93 23.90 2.20
C THR A 86 -3.79 22.39 2.04
N LYS A 87 -4.84 21.63 2.33
CA LYS A 87 -4.86 20.17 2.15
C LYS A 87 -6.05 19.79 1.27
N GLY A 88 -5.82 18.93 0.27
CA GLY A 88 -6.91 18.33 -0.49
C GLY A 88 -7.49 17.13 0.25
N HIS A 89 -8.82 17.00 0.24
CA HIS A 89 -9.53 15.79 0.64
C HIS A 89 -10.38 15.28 -0.53
N ARG A 90 -10.45 13.97 -0.69
CA ARG A 90 -11.39 13.31 -1.60
C ARG A 90 -12.06 12.18 -0.85
N GLN A 91 -13.38 12.24 -0.73
CA GLN A 91 -14.15 11.19 -0.07
C GLN A 91 -14.14 9.92 -0.93
N GLN A 92 -13.98 8.75 -0.31
CA GLN A 92 -14.17 7.46 -0.98
C GLN A 92 -15.67 7.13 -0.95
N LEU A 93 -16.23 6.86 -2.12
CA LEU A 93 -17.66 6.59 -2.31
C LEU A 93 -17.83 5.30 -3.12
N THR A 94 -18.93 4.61 -2.89
CA THR A 94 -19.34 3.48 -3.72
C THR A 94 -20.46 3.91 -4.64
N LEU A 95 -20.31 3.69 -5.95
CA LEU A 95 -21.35 3.90 -6.94
C LEU A 95 -22.15 2.61 -7.09
N LEU A 96 -23.46 2.73 -6.91
CA LEU A 96 -24.40 1.62 -6.93
C LEU A 96 -25.45 1.82 -8.01
N ARG A 97 -26.00 0.73 -8.52
CA ARG A 97 -27.27 0.70 -9.24
C ARG A 97 -28.25 -0.20 -8.51
N VAL A 98 -29.43 0.33 -8.21
CA VAL A 98 -30.49 -0.44 -7.54
C VAL A 98 -31.07 -1.43 -8.56
N THR A 99 -31.08 -2.71 -8.20
CA THR A 99 -31.60 -3.78 -9.05
C THR A 99 -33.06 -4.06 -8.69
N ASP A 100 -33.33 -4.31 -7.42
CA ASP A 100 -34.65 -4.74 -6.98
C ASP A 100 -35.00 -4.25 -5.56
N ILE A 101 -36.30 -4.17 -5.27
CA ILE A 101 -36.85 -3.77 -3.98
C ILE A 101 -37.85 -4.87 -3.56
N MET A 102 -37.55 -5.54 -2.46
CA MET A 102 -38.39 -6.60 -1.92
C MET A 102 -39.06 -6.18 -0.61
N ASP A 103 -40.36 -6.46 -0.51
CA ASP A 103 -41.16 -6.16 0.69
C ASP A 103 -40.90 -7.15 1.84
N LYS A 104 -40.55 -8.40 1.49
CA LYS A 104 -40.31 -9.51 2.42
C LYS A 104 -39.24 -10.44 1.86
N GLY A 105 -38.65 -11.27 2.72
CA GLY A 105 -37.73 -12.33 2.30
C GLY A 105 -36.26 -11.94 2.27
N ALA A 106 -35.88 -10.81 2.89
CA ALA A 106 -34.50 -10.37 3.04
C ALA A 106 -33.55 -11.48 3.52
N ASP A 107 -33.99 -12.29 4.50
CA ASP A 107 -33.17 -13.36 5.09
C ASP A 107 -32.90 -14.54 4.16
N LYS A 108 -33.67 -14.66 3.06
CA LYS A 108 -33.61 -15.81 2.14
C LYS A 108 -32.88 -15.52 0.83
N SER A 109 -32.46 -14.28 0.61
CA SER A 109 -31.89 -13.85 -0.67
C SER A 109 -30.51 -14.47 -0.96
N GLY A 110 -29.75 -14.85 0.07
CA GLY A 110 -28.37 -15.30 -0.06
C GLY A 110 -27.40 -14.21 -0.54
N VAL A 111 -27.84 -12.95 -0.64
CA VAL A 111 -27.03 -11.82 -1.11
C VAL A 111 -26.20 -11.23 0.03
N LYS A 112 -24.97 -10.81 -0.28
CA LYS A 112 -24.04 -10.20 0.68
C LYS A 112 -24.65 -8.93 1.29
N ALA A 113 -24.67 -8.83 2.61
CA ALA A 113 -25.15 -7.62 3.28
C ALA A 113 -24.24 -6.42 2.99
N ALA A 114 -24.85 -5.27 2.70
CA ALA A 114 -24.16 -4.01 2.48
C ALA A 114 -23.63 -3.45 3.80
N ILE A 115 -22.36 -3.71 4.11
CA ILE A 115 -21.68 -3.25 5.32
C ILE A 115 -20.67 -2.15 4.96
N GLY A 116 -20.58 -1.11 5.79
CA GLY A 116 -19.58 -0.05 5.60
C GLY A 116 -18.15 -0.58 5.74
N ALA A 117 -17.22 -0.04 4.94
CA ALA A 117 -15.82 -0.47 4.99
C ALA A 117 -15.14 -0.23 6.35
N GLY A 118 -15.64 0.72 7.16
CA GLY A 118 -15.15 0.96 8.52
C GLY A 118 -15.69 -0.01 9.58
N SER A 119 -16.76 -0.76 9.28
CA SER A 119 -17.41 -1.71 10.21
C SER A 119 -16.90 -3.15 10.07
N VAL A 120 -16.10 -3.44 9.04
CA VAL A 120 -15.44 -4.74 8.91
C VAL A 120 -14.11 -4.72 9.66
N SER A 121 -13.82 -5.80 10.40
CA SER A 121 -12.50 -5.97 11.01
C SER A 121 -11.43 -5.93 9.91
N GLY A 122 -10.26 -5.36 10.22
CA GLY A 122 -9.18 -5.14 9.26
C GLY A 122 -8.77 -6.38 8.44
N ALA A 123 -9.14 -7.58 8.88
CA ALA A 123 -8.91 -8.85 8.18
C ALA A 123 -9.89 -9.15 7.02
N ALA A 124 -11.12 -8.59 7.04
CA ALA A 124 -12.13 -8.82 5.99
C ALA A 124 -12.06 -7.80 4.84
N VAL A 125 -11.41 -6.65 5.05
CA VAL A 125 -11.14 -5.61 4.03
C VAL A 125 -9.91 -5.94 3.15
N VAL A 126 -9.22 -7.04 3.44
CA VAL A 126 -7.98 -7.46 2.76
C VAL A 126 -8.25 -8.19 1.43
N SER A 127 -9.51 -8.26 0.98
CA SER A 127 -9.82 -8.71 -0.39
C SER A 127 -9.46 -7.67 -1.44
N ASP A 128 -8.99 -6.48 -1.05
CA ASP A 128 -8.18 -5.64 -1.95
C ASP A 128 -7.06 -6.52 -2.53
N GLY A 129 -7.22 -6.92 -3.80
CA GLY A 129 -6.38 -7.86 -4.56
C GLY A 129 -4.90 -7.46 -4.71
N GLN A 130 -4.47 -6.45 -3.96
CA GLN A 130 -3.10 -6.02 -3.78
C GLN A 130 -2.47 -6.59 -2.50
N TYR A 131 -3.24 -6.87 -1.44
CA TYR A 131 -2.74 -7.46 -0.19
C TYR A 131 -2.90 -8.98 -0.12
N ALA A 132 -3.94 -9.56 -0.73
CA ALA A 132 -4.05 -11.02 -0.87
C ALA A 132 -2.88 -11.60 -1.69
N LYS A 133 -2.44 -10.91 -2.75
CA LYS A 133 -1.23 -11.25 -3.51
C LYS A 133 0.02 -11.25 -2.62
N ASN A 134 0.15 -10.29 -1.70
CA ASN A 134 1.27 -10.25 -0.76
C ASN A 134 1.22 -11.36 0.30
N LYS A 135 0.04 -11.78 0.76
CA LYS A 135 -0.08 -12.85 1.79
C LYS A 135 0.25 -14.23 1.22
N THR A 136 -0.24 -14.55 0.02
CA THR A 136 0.08 -15.82 -0.65
C THR A 136 1.56 -15.87 -1.04
N GLN A 137 2.12 -14.75 -1.52
CA GLN A 137 3.54 -14.64 -1.81
C GLN A 137 4.40 -14.76 -0.54
N GLN A 138 3.97 -14.23 0.61
CA GLN A 138 4.72 -14.39 1.86
C GLN A 138 4.65 -15.80 2.44
N ALA A 139 3.51 -16.50 2.29
CA ALA A 139 3.38 -17.89 2.72
C ALA A 139 4.20 -18.83 1.82
N GLU A 140 4.17 -18.59 0.51
CA GLU A 140 4.96 -19.34 -0.47
C GLU A 140 6.46 -19.01 -0.35
N MET A 141 6.81 -17.76 -0.05
CA MET A 141 8.19 -17.34 0.22
C MET A 141 8.71 -17.88 1.56
N LYS A 142 7.89 -17.92 2.63
CA LYS A 142 8.27 -18.61 3.89
C LYS A 142 8.48 -20.10 3.69
N LYS A 143 7.64 -20.75 2.88
CA LYS A 143 7.75 -22.17 2.57
C LYS A 143 9.00 -22.48 1.72
N ARG A 144 9.28 -21.67 0.70
CA ARG A 144 10.49 -21.77 -0.13
C ARG A 144 11.78 -21.46 0.64
N VAL A 145 11.74 -20.54 1.61
CA VAL A 145 12.87 -20.25 2.51
C VAL A 145 13.09 -21.38 3.54
N SER A 146 12.02 -21.98 4.08
CA SER A 146 12.14 -23.12 5.01
C SER A 146 12.57 -24.42 4.33
N GLU A 147 12.21 -24.61 3.06
CA GLU A 147 12.58 -25.79 2.26
C GLU A 147 13.92 -25.61 1.52
N GLY A 148 14.61 -24.47 1.72
CA GLY A 148 15.92 -24.18 1.12
C GLY A 148 15.90 -23.98 -0.40
N GLN A 149 14.72 -23.79 -1.00
CA GLN A 149 14.50 -23.64 -2.44
C GLN A 149 14.25 -22.17 -2.85
N ALA A 150 14.94 -21.22 -2.21
CA ALA A 150 14.99 -19.85 -2.68
C ALA A 150 16.06 -19.73 -3.77
N GLU A 151 15.69 -20.04 -5.02
CA GLU A 151 16.52 -19.71 -6.17
C GLU A 151 16.49 -18.20 -6.42
N GLU A 152 17.64 -17.54 -6.26
CA GLU A 152 17.92 -16.28 -6.95
C GLU A 152 17.72 -16.50 -8.45
N LYS A 153 16.78 -15.76 -9.03
CA LYS A 153 16.60 -15.70 -10.47
C LYS A 153 17.82 -15.00 -11.07
N SER A 154 18.83 -15.79 -11.42
CA SER A 154 20.01 -15.36 -12.15
C SER A 154 19.62 -14.88 -13.54
N ALA A 155 19.96 -13.63 -13.87
CA ALA A 155 20.30 -13.29 -15.25
C ALA A 155 21.75 -13.76 -15.47
N GLU A 156 21.84 -14.94 -16.07
CA GLU A 156 22.95 -15.49 -16.86
C GLU A 156 24.32 -15.74 -16.20
N LYS A 157 24.55 -17.02 -15.84
CA LYS A 157 25.86 -17.63 -15.57
C LYS A 157 26.57 -17.98 -16.88
N LYS A 158 27.84 -17.56 -17.03
CA LYS A 158 28.88 -18.41 -17.64
C LYS A 158 29.84 -18.87 -16.53
N LYS A 159 30.02 -20.19 -16.44
CA LYS A 159 30.81 -20.93 -15.44
C LYS A 159 32.30 -20.57 -15.46
N ALA A 160 32.89 -20.37 -14.28
CA ALA A 160 34.16 -20.98 -13.88
C ALA A 160 34.21 -21.09 -12.34
N ALA A 161 34.73 -22.22 -11.84
CA ALA A 161 34.68 -22.65 -10.45
C ALA A 161 35.89 -22.12 -9.60
N PRO A 162 36.06 -22.51 -8.33
CA PRO A 162 36.05 -21.63 -7.16
C PRO A 162 37.45 -21.34 -6.59
N LYS A 163 37.61 -20.21 -5.87
CA LYS A 163 38.63 -20.10 -4.81
C LYS A 163 38.18 -19.21 -3.65
N LYS A 164 37.87 -19.90 -2.54
CA LYS A 164 38.18 -19.60 -1.14
C LYS A 164 37.80 -18.22 -0.58
N ALA A 165 36.80 -18.24 0.30
CA ALA A 165 36.55 -17.23 1.32
C ALA A 165 37.79 -16.98 2.19
N ALA A 166 38.08 -15.71 2.47
CA ALA A 166 38.78 -15.27 3.66
C ALA A 166 37.80 -14.41 4.46
N ALA A 167 37.33 -14.94 5.58
CA ALA A 167 36.73 -14.16 6.64
C ALA A 167 37.84 -13.30 7.26
N GLY A 168 37.75 -11.97 7.14
CA GLY A 168 38.76 -11.05 7.64
C GLY A 168 38.74 -9.69 6.94
N GLY A 169 37.55 -9.10 6.78
CA GLY A 169 37.42 -7.74 6.26
C GLY A 169 37.39 -6.71 7.39
N ASP A 170 38.00 -5.54 7.16
CA ASP A 170 37.98 -4.42 8.08
C ASP A 170 36.62 -3.70 8.05
N ASP A 171 36.25 -3.06 9.17
CA ASP A 171 35.02 -2.24 9.25
C ASP A 171 35.23 -0.88 8.57
N LEU A 172 34.96 -0.81 7.26
CA LEU A 172 35.20 0.39 6.45
C LEU A 172 34.37 1.62 6.89
N LYS A 173 33.38 1.45 7.79
CA LYS A 173 32.63 2.58 8.38
C LYS A 173 33.48 3.51 9.23
N LYS A 174 34.71 3.11 9.57
CA LYS A 174 35.65 3.99 10.29
C LYS A 174 36.20 5.12 9.44
N LEU A 175 36.05 5.08 8.11
CA LEU A 175 36.42 6.17 7.21
C LEU A 175 35.34 7.26 7.18
N SER A 176 35.75 8.53 7.11
CA SER A 176 34.82 9.65 7.14
C SER A 176 33.89 9.64 5.93
N GLY A 177 32.58 9.69 6.18
CA GLY A 177 31.57 9.69 5.12
C GLY A 177 31.25 8.31 4.52
N VAL A 178 31.84 7.21 5.04
CA VAL A 178 31.44 5.83 4.70
C VAL A 178 30.34 5.35 5.66
N GLY A 179 29.09 5.35 5.19
CA GLY A 179 27.96 4.75 5.90
C GLY A 179 27.70 3.28 5.50
N PRO A 180 26.75 2.57 6.15
CA PRO A 180 26.46 1.16 5.88
C PRO A 180 26.10 0.83 4.43
N ALA A 181 25.43 1.75 3.73
CA ALA A 181 25.09 1.58 2.33
C ALA A 181 26.31 1.74 1.39
N LEU A 182 27.30 2.53 1.80
CA LEU A 182 28.54 2.74 1.03
C LEU A 182 29.54 1.62 1.29
N GLU A 183 29.69 1.18 2.53
CA GLU A 183 30.46 -0.02 2.88
C GLU A 183 29.96 -1.23 2.08
N LYS A 184 28.65 -1.45 2.02
CA LYS A 184 28.08 -2.55 1.21
C LYS A 184 28.50 -2.45 -0.25
N LYS A 185 28.47 -1.25 -0.84
CA LYS A 185 28.90 -1.00 -2.22
C LYS A 185 30.41 -1.20 -2.40
N LEU A 186 31.23 -0.84 -1.42
CA LEU A 186 32.67 -1.08 -1.44
C LEU A 186 32.97 -2.59 -1.38
N HIS A 187 32.27 -3.33 -0.52
CA HIS A 187 32.40 -4.78 -0.41
C HIS A 187 31.93 -5.50 -1.70
N GLU A 188 30.82 -5.04 -2.30
CA GLU A 188 30.35 -5.53 -3.61
C GLU A 188 31.37 -5.28 -4.73
N ASN A 189 32.23 -4.26 -4.59
CA ASN A 189 33.34 -3.96 -5.51
C ASN A 189 34.68 -4.59 -5.09
N GLY A 190 34.67 -5.50 -4.12
CA GLY A 190 35.85 -6.26 -3.69
C GLY A 190 36.77 -5.50 -2.72
N VAL A 191 36.40 -4.30 -2.31
CA VAL A 191 37.13 -3.49 -1.32
C VAL A 191 36.65 -3.93 0.06
N THR A 192 37.51 -4.61 0.81
CA THR A 192 37.14 -5.27 2.07
C THR A 192 38.14 -4.99 3.21
N SER A 193 39.21 -4.24 2.96
CA SER A 193 40.22 -3.89 3.97
C SER A 193 40.75 -2.47 3.78
N PHE A 194 41.25 -1.88 4.87
CA PHE A 194 41.92 -0.57 4.83
C PHE A 194 43.22 -0.65 4.03
N ALA A 195 43.92 -1.78 4.04
CA ALA A 195 45.16 -1.98 3.29
C ALA A 195 44.96 -1.81 1.78
N GLN A 196 43.79 -2.19 1.25
CA GLN A 196 43.46 -2.01 -0.15
C GLN A 196 43.25 -0.53 -0.51
N ILE A 197 42.52 0.21 0.34
CA ILE A 197 42.25 1.63 0.15
C ILE A 197 43.54 2.45 0.31
N ALA A 198 44.38 2.10 1.27
CA ALA A 198 45.68 2.74 1.50
C ALA A 198 46.65 2.60 0.32
N GLY A 199 46.49 1.55 -0.49
CA GLY A 199 47.32 1.24 -1.66
C GLY A 199 46.77 1.77 -2.99
N TRP A 200 45.64 2.48 -3.00
CA TRP A 200 45.07 3.02 -4.23
C TRP A 200 45.96 4.11 -4.84
N THR A 201 46.15 4.01 -6.15
CA THR A 201 46.73 5.07 -6.97
C THR A 201 45.64 6.06 -7.39
N GLU A 202 46.02 7.24 -7.87
CA GLU A 202 45.08 8.25 -8.38
C GLU A 202 44.15 7.69 -9.48
N ALA A 203 44.66 6.76 -10.29
CA ALA A 203 43.86 6.06 -11.30
C ALA A 203 42.80 5.13 -10.67
N ASP A 204 43.18 4.37 -9.62
CA ASP A 204 42.24 3.49 -8.91
C ASP A 204 41.15 4.29 -8.19
N VAL A 205 41.50 5.48 -7.68
CA VAL A 205 40.54 6.40 -7.06
C VAL A 205 39.55 6.92 -8.08
N ALA A 206 40.01 7.34 -9.26
CA ALA A 206 39.15 7.83 -10.34
C ALA A 206 38.19 6.73 -10.83
N ASP A 207 38.69 5.51 -11.03
CA ASP A 207 37.88 4.37 -11.43
C ASP A 207 36.82 4.01 -10.39
N MET A 208 37.18 4.01 -9.10
CA MET A 208 36.23 3.76 -8.02
C MET A 208 35.24 4.91 -7.82
N ASP A 209 35.66 6.15 -8.06
CA ASP A 209 34.79 7.33 -7.97
C ASP A 209 33.73 7.35 -9.08
N GLU A 210 34.10 6.96 -10.31
CA GLU A 210 33.17 6.81 -11.43
C GLU A 210 32.23 5.62 -11.21
N LYS A 211 32.78 4.45 -10.88
CA LYS A 211 32.03 3.20 -10.70
C LYS A 211 30.99 3.27 -9.58
N LEU A 212 31.29 4.05 -8.53
CA LEU A 212 30.39 4.23 -7.40
C LEU A 212 29.68 5.59 -7.38
N SER A 213 29.92 6.42 -8.40
CA SER A 213 29.36 7.77 -8.58
C SER A 213 29.61 8.68 -7.35
N PHE A 214 30.83 8.63 -6.82
CA PHE A 214 31.22 9.32 -5.59
C PHE A 214 31.58 10.80 -5.79
N LYS A 215 31.75 11.28 -7.03
CA LYS A 215 31.92 12.70 -7.40
C LYS A 215 33.05 13.39 -6.63
N GLY A 216 34.23 12.78 -6.65
CA GLY A 216 35.45 13.24 -5.98
C GLY A 216 35.41 13.11 -4.46
N ARG A 217 34.50 12.30 -3.91
CA ARG A 217 34.36 12.17 -2.45
C ARG A 217 35.54 11.44 -1.83
N ILE A 218 36.12 10.45 -2.50
CA ILE A 218 37.25 9.68 -1.97
C ILE A 218 38.45 10.61 -1.67
N GLU A 219 38.75 11.55 -2.57
CA GLU A 219 39.82 12.54 -2.41
C GLU A 219 39.46 13.63 -1.40
N ARG A 220 38.24 14.19 -1.49
CA ARG A 220 37.80 15.27 -0.58
C ARG A 220 37.78 14.85 0.88
N GLU A 221 37.39 13.60 1.14
CA GLU A 221 37.32 13.03 2.48
C GLU A 221 38.64 12.36 2.91
N GLY A 222 39.66 12.34 2.04
CA GLY A 222 41.00 11.85 2.38
C GLY A 222 41.06 10.37 2.76
N TRP A 223 40.30 9.51 2.08
CA TRP A 223 40.16 8.09 2.48
C TRP A 223 41.47 7.31 2.45
N ILE A 224 42.39 7.62 1.53
CA ILE A 224 43.70 6.97 1.43
C ILE A 224 44.54 7.23 2.69
N ASP A 225 44.59 8.48 3.14
CA ASP A 225 45.41 8.87 4.29
C ASP A 225 44.83 8.31 5.59
N GLN A 226 43.51 8.35 5.75
CA GLN A 226 42.82 7.71 6.87
C GLN A 226 43.03 6.19 6.90
N ALA A 227 42.98 5.53 5.74
CA ALA A 227 43.23 4.10 5.65
C ALA A 227 44.71 3.75 5.97
N LYS A 228 45.67 4.60 5.60
CA LYS A 228 47.09 4.45 6.00
C LYS A 228 47.31 4.62 7.50
N GLU A 229 46.53 5.47 8.17
CA GLU A 229 46.57 5.60 9.62
C GLU A 229 45.96 4.39 10.33
N LEU A 230 44.81 3.91 9.83
CA LEU A 230 44.09 2.77 10.40
C LEU A 230 44.79 1.42 10.18
N THR A 231 45.73 1.32 9.25
CA THR A 231 46.57 0.12 9.04
C THR A 231 47.86 0.13 9.88
N LYS A 232 48.24 1.27 10.47
CA LYS A 232 49.42 1.40 11.33
C LYS A 232 49.12 1.18 12.82
N GLY A 233 47.86 1.34 13.23
CA GLY A 233 47.37 1.13 14.60
C GLY A 233 46.83 -0.27 14.80
#